data_AF-A0A6G1EV26-F1
#
_entry.id   AF-A0A6G1EV26-F1
#
_cell.length_a   1.000
_cell.length_b   1.000
_cell.length_c   1.000
_cell.angle_alpha   90.00
_cell.angle_beta   90.00
_cell.angle_gamma   90.00
#
_symmetry.space_group_name_H-M   'P 1'
#
loop_
_entity.id
_entity.type
_entity.pdbx_description
1 polymer ?
#
loop_
_entity_poly.entity_id
_entity_poly.type
_entity_poly.pdbx_seq_one_letter_code
_entity_poly.pdbx_strand_id
1 'polypeptide(L)' 'VGYDPEIDAYPSWLMSQPYAYMLPSVRAPGAPIGSIKEDVRAQFGFPKNCVVCTGTMDGIAAFLAARTTEPGKA' A
#
# COMPACT_ATOMS: atom_id res chain seq x y z
N VAL A 1 5.39 -1.99 15.84
CA VAL A 1 5.52 -0.83 14.93
C VAL A 1 6.89 -0.88 14.29
N GLY A 2 6.98 -0.60 12.99
CA GLY A 2 8.22 -0.72 12.22
C GLY A 2 8.39 0.47 11.29
N TYR A 3 7.46 0.67 10.35
CA TYR A 3 7.37 1.92 9.58
C TYR A 3 6.66 3.01 10.40
N ASP A 4 7.11 4.25 10.28
CA ASP A 4 6.48 5.42 10.88
C ASP A 4 5.83 6.28 9.77
N PRO A 5 4.49 6.32 9.69
CA PRO A 5 3.77 7.08 8.68
C PRO A 5 3.77 8.59 8.92
N GLU A 6 4.11 9.09 10.13
CA GLU A 6 4.16 10.53 10.39
C GLU A 6 5.39 11.18 9.73
N ILE A 7 6.52 10.46 9.73
CA ILE A 7 7.78 10.90 9.11
C ILE A 7 8.03 10.27 7.73
N ASP A 8 7.11 9.42 7.27
CA ASP A 8 7.17 8.65 6.02
C ASP A 8 8.49 7.87 5.85
N ALA A 9 8.94 7.20 6.93
CA ALA A 9 10.21 6.49 6.94
C ALA A 9 10.25 5.32 7.93
N TYR A 10 11.19 4.40 7.71
CA TYR A 10 11.63 3.49 8.77
C TYR A 10 12.54 4.24 9.74
N PRO A 11 12.29 4.19 11.06
CA PRO A 11 13.15 4.81 12.06
C PRO A 11 14.58 4.29 12.02
N SER A 12 15.53 5.13 12.43
CA SER A 12 16.96 4.82 12.40
C SER A 12 17.34 3.55 13.17
N TRP A 13 16.68 3.28 14.30
CA TRP A 13 16.93 2.09 15.12
C TRP A 13 16.61 0.79 14.37
N LEU A 14 15.63 0.81 13.47
CA LEU A 14 15.24 -0.33 12.64
C LEU A 14 16.17 -0.45 11.42
N MET A 15 16.51 0.69 10.80
CA MET A 15 17.43 0.73 9.66
C MET A 15 18.87 0.34 10.03
N SER A 16 19.25 0.43 11.31
CA SER A 16 20.57 0.03 11.82
C SER A 16 20.72 -1.50 11.97
N GLN A 17 19.64 -2.27 11.78
CA GLN A 17 19.65 -3.71 11.95
C GLN A 17 20.20 -4.42 10.70
N PRO A 18 20.88 -5.56 10.85
CA PRO A 18 21.48 -6.26 9.72
C PRO A 18 20.45 -6.77 8.71
N TYR A 19 19.18 -6.92 9.09
CA TYR A 19 18.08 -7.34 8.21
C TYR A 19 17.35 -6.18 7.53
N ALA A 20 17.73 -4.92 7.78
CA ALA A 20 17.02 -3.75 7.26
C ALA A 20 16.93 -3.74 5.71
N TYR A 21 17.89 -4.36 5.03
CA TYR A 21 17.89 -4.50 3.57
C TYR A 21 16.71 -5.31 3.01
N MET A 22 16.04 -6.11 3.84
CA MET A 22 14.86 -6.88 3.46
C MET A 22 13.55 -6.10 3.60
N LEU A 23 13.59 -4.91 4.21
CA LEU A 23 12.38 -4.11 4.42
C LEU A 23 11.82 -3.64 3.06
N PRO A 24 10.50 -3.71 2.86
CA PRO A 24 9.89 -3.30 1.61
C PRO A 24 9.93 -1.78 1.43
N SER A 25 9.83 -1.31 0.19
CA SER A 25 9.47 0.09 -0.05
C SER A 25 8.01 0.30 0.34
N VAL A 26 7.74 1.38 1.07
CA VAL A 26 6.39 1.77 1.48
C VAL A 26 5.89 2.90 0.59
N ARG A 27 4.58 2.87 0.27
CA ARG A 27 3.84 3.94 -0.40
C ARG A 27 2.46 4.05 0.24
N ALA A 28 1.84 5.22 0.13
CA ALA A 28 0.48 5.44 0.64
C ALA A 28 -0.53 4.41 0.09
N PRO A 29 -1.56 3.99 0.84
CA PRO A 29 -2.62 3.12 0.34
C PRO A 29 -3.32 3.70 -0.89
N GLY A 30 -3.62 2.85 -1.88
CA GLY A 30 -4.24 3.26 -3.14
C GLY A 30 -3.29 3.89 -4.16
N ALA A 31 -2.01 4.10 -3.83
CA ALA A 31 -1.02 4.59 -4.77
C ALA A 31 -0.72 3.56 -5.87
N PRO A 32 -0.57 3.98 -7.15
CA PRO A 32 -0.24 3.05 -8.22
C PRO A 32 1.16 2.45 -8.04
N ILE A 33 1.24 1.13 -8.25
CA ILE A 33 2.51 0.39 -8.28
C ILE A 33 3.00 0.25 -9.72
N GLY A 34 2.12 -0.19 -10.62
CA GLY A 34 2.40 -0.38 -12.04
C GLY A 34 1.22 -1.01 -12.80
N SER A 35 1.37 -1.17 -14.10
CA SER A 35 0.37 -1.87 -14.93
C SER A 35 0.28 -3.34 -14.57
N ILE A 36 -0.92 -3.92 -14.71
CA ILE A 36 -1.11 -5.36 -14.60
C ILE A 36 -0.20 -6.09 -15.59
N LYS A 37 0.34 -7.25 -15.19
CA LYS A 37 1.20 -8.06 -16.05
C LYS A 37 0.44 -8.50 -17.31
N GLU A 38 1.15 -8.54 -18.43
CA GLU A 38 0.55 -8.76 -19.76
C GLU A 38 -0.11 -10.14 -19.90
N ASP A 39 0.48 -11.17 -19.30
CA ASP A 39 -0.07 -12.53 -19.25
C ASP A 39 -1.42 -12.57 -18.52
N VAL A 40 -1.50 -11.99 -17.32
CA VAL A 40 -2.74 -11.86 -16.54
C VAL A 40 -3.75 -11.00 -17.30
N ARG A 41 -3.29 -9.90 -17.90
CA ARG A 41 -4.14 -9.01 -18.69
C ARG A 41 -4.81 -9.75 -19.85
N ALA A 42 -4.03 -10.48 -20.64
CA ALA A 42 -4.50 -11.22 -21.81
C ALA A 42 -5.41 -12.38 -21.41
N GLN A 43 -5.06 -13.10 -20.34
CA GLN A 43 -5.84 -14.23 -19.84
C GLN A 43 -7.23 -13.82 -19.36
N PHE A 44 -7.34 -12.70 -18.64
CA PHE A 44 -8.58 -12.26 -18.00
C PHE A 44 -9.27 -11.08 -18.70
N GLY A 45 -8.73 -10.60 -19.82
CA GLY A 45 -9.34 -9.54 -20.63
C GLY A 45 -9.29 -8.14 -20.04
N PHE A 46 -8.30 -7.84 -19.18
CA PHE A 46 -8.19 -6.50 -18.59
C PHE A 46 -7.77 -5.42 -19.61
N PRO A 47 -8.19 -4.15 -19.42
CA PRO A 47 -7.73 -3.03 -20.22
C PRO A 47 -6.22 -2.80 -20.14
N LYS A 48 -5.61 -2.23 -21.20
CA LYS A 48 -4.16 -1.91 -21.24
C LYS A 48 -3.73 -0.89 -20.20
N ASN A 49 -4.63 -0.01 -19.77
CA ASN A 49 -4.39 0.99 -18.74
C ASN A 49 -4.77 0.52 -17.32
N CYS A 50 -5.07 -0.78 -17.13
CA CYS A 50 -5.33 -1.33 -15.80
C CYS A 50 -4.06 -1.31 -14.95
N VAL A 51 -4.16 -0.75 -13.75
CA VAL A 51 -3.06 -0.60 -12.79
C VAL A 51 -3.33 -1.39 -11.52
N VAL A 52 -2.25 -1.89 -10.91
CA VAL A 52 -2.24 -2.46 -9.58
C VAL A 52 -1.80 -1.38 -8.60
N CYS A 53 -2.57 -1.18 -7.53
CA CYS A 53 -2.27 -0.21 -6.49
C CYS A 53 -1.84 -0.89 -5.18
N THR A 54 -1.21 -0.12 -4.30
CA THR A 54 -0.96 -0.54 -2.91
C THR A 54 -2.26 -0.83 -2.18
N GLY A 55 -2.25 -1.89 -1.39
CA GLY A 55 -3.38 -2.28 -0.55
C GLY A 55 -3.42 -1.52 0.77
N THR A 56 -4.30 -2.00 1.65
CA THR A 56 -4.36 -1.64 3.07
C THR A 56 -4.77 -2.88 3.86
N MET A 57 -4.80 -2.80 5.19
CA MET A 57 -5.30 -3.88 6.04
C MET A 57 -6.83 -3.97 5.97
N ASP A 58 -7.38 -5.16 6.21
CA ASP A 58 -8.81 -5.46 6.16
C ASP A 58 -9.66 -4.55 7.07
N GLY A 59 -9.23 -4.28 8.30
CA GLY A 59 -9.92 -3.37 9.21
C GLY A 59 -10.00 -1.93 8.69
N ILE A 60 -8.94 -1.45 8.03
CA ILE A 60 -8.94 -0.11 7.40
C ILE A 60 -9.81 -0.12 6.14
N ALA A 61 -9.76 -1.19 5.33
CA ALA A 61 -10.64 -1.34 4.17
C ALA A 61 -12.12 -1.36 4.57
N ALA A 62 -12.47 -2.04 5.67
CA ALA A 62 -13.81 -2.04 6.23
C ALA A 62 -14.25 -0.63 6.68
N PHE A 63 -13.37 0.11 7.34
CA PHE A 63 -13.64 1.51 7.68
C PHE A 63 -13.84 2.40 6.44
N LEU A 64 -12.98 2.25 5.41
CA LEU A 64 -13.13 2.96 4.14
C LEU A 64 -14.48 2.65 3.45
N ALA A 65 -15.01 1.44 3.61
CA ALA A 65 -16.31 1.07 3.07
C ALA A 65 -17.48 1.86 3.68
N ALA A 66 -17.31 2.40 4.89
CA ALA A 66 -18.27 3.33 5.50
C ALA A 66 -18.28 4.72 4.83
N ARG A 67 -17.30 5.01 3.96
CA ARG A 67 -17.17 6.27 3.20
C ARG A 67 -17.11 7.53 4.08
N THR A 68 -16.53 7.42 5.26
CA THR A 68 -16.31 8.53 6.19
C THR A 68 -14.85 8.99 6.11
N THR A 69 -14.65 10.30 6.02
CA THR A 69 -13.31 10.91 5.94
C THR A 69 -13.12 12.08 6.89
N GLU A 70 -14.12 12.40 7.71
CA GLU A 70 -14.08 13.51 8.66
C GLU A 70 -13.63 13.04 10.05
N PRO A 71 -12.76 13.81 10.74
CA PRO A 71 -12.43 13.54 12.13
C PRO A 71 -13.68 13.48 13.02
N GLY A 72 -13.74 12.49 13.90
CA GLY A 72 -14.87 12.29 14.83
C GLY A 72 -16.00 11.40 14.30
N LYS A 73 -15.90 10.88 13.06
CA LYS A 73 -16.77 9.81 12.57
C LYS A 73 -16.23 8.45 13.01
N ALA A 74 -17.12 7.55 13.42
CA ALA A 74 -16.83 6.18 13.84
C ALA A 74 -17.76 5.20 13.13
#